data_AF-A0AAW0CZX9-F1
#
_entry.id   AF-A0AAW0CZX9-F1
#
_cell.length_a   1.000
_cell.length_b   1.000
_cell.length_c   1.000
_cell.angle_alpha   90.00
_cell.angle_beta   90.00
_cell.angle_gamma   90.00
#
_symmetry.space_group_name_H-M   'P 1'
#
loop_
_entity.id
_entity.type
_entity.pdbx_description
1 polymer ?
#
loop_
_entity_poly.entity_id
_entity_poly.type
_entity_poly.pdbx_seq_one_letter_code
_entity_poly.pdbx_strand_id
1 'polypeptide(L)'
;MAGIFCAIIDPAVLAQCAAISGRLGGKKHVGTVRPPGFPPLENWPQDIEISECNCCDVAKNEVGPAVWGSWLEAALADGSMKCRPRCEVVGKGLEGLQGALDLMFKGVSAKKLVVEII
;
A
#
# COMPACT_ATOMS: atom_id res chain seq x y z
N MET A 1 11.76 5.47 -20.57
CA MET A 1 12.04 4.24 -19.80
C MET A 1 10.69 3.63 -19.45
N ALA A 2 10.44 2.37 -19.81
CA ALA A 2 9.19 1.68 -19.49
C ALA A 2 9.51 0.46 -18.62
N GLY A 3 8.63 0.13 -17.67
CA GLY A 3 8.79 -1.02 -16.78
C GLY A 3 7.43 -1.63 -16.46
N ILE A 4 7.44 -2.82 -15.88
CA ILE A 4 6.23 -3.55 -15.48
C ILE A 4 6.11 -3.53 -13.96
N PHE A 5 4.90 -3.32 -13.43
CA PHE A 5 4.61 -3.41 -12.01
C PHE A 5 3.62 -4.54 -11.73
N CYS A 6 3.94 -5.43 -10.80
CA CYS A 6 3.11 -6.55 -10.39
C CYS A 6 2.70 -6.42 -8.92
N ALA A 7 1.41 -6.22 -8.68
CA ALA A 7 0.83 -6.17 -7.33
C ALA A 7 0.25 -7.53 -6.88
N ILE A 8 0.53 -8.61 -7.61
CA ILE A 8 0.04 -9.96 -7.32
C ILE A 8 1.24 -10.81 -6.91
N ILE A 9 1.21 -11.31 -5.66
CA ILE A 9 2.31 -12.10 -5.09
C ILE A 9 2.15 -13.57 -5.52
N ASP A 10 2.14 -13.79 -6.84
CA ASP A 10 2.01 -15.11 -7.48
C ASP A 10 3.18 -15.32 -8.47
N PRO A 11 3.96 -16.41 -8.35
CA PRO A 11 5.10 -16.66 -9.23
C PRO A 11 4.76 -16.76 -10.72
N ALA A 12 3.61 -17.34 -11.07
CA ALA A 12 3.21 -17.47 -12.48
C ALA A 12 2.86 -16.09 -13.07
N VAL A 13 2.20 -15.23 -12.29
CA VAL A 13 1.94 -13.85 -12.72
C VAL A 13 3.25 -13.06 -12.88
N LEU A 14 4.20 -13.23 -11.97
CA LEU A 14 5.52 -12.59 -12.08
C LEU A 14 6.30 -13.06 -13.32
N ALA A 15 6.23 -14.35 -13.66
CA ALA A 15 6.82 -14.89 -14.89
C ALA A 15 6.17 -14.29 -16.15
N GLN A 16 4.85 -14.10 -16.15
CA GLN A 16 4.15 -13.41 -17.23
C GLN A 16 4.58 -11.94 -17.34
N CYS A 17 4.75 -11.23 -16.22
CA CYS A 17 5.28 -9.87 -16.19
C CYS A 17 6.72 -9.79 -16.75
N ALA A 18 7.57 -10.76 -16.42
CA ALA A 18 8.92 -10.86 -16.98
C ALA A 18 8.88 -11.09 -18.49
N ALA A 19 8.00 -11.96 -19.00
CA ALA A 19 7.83 -12.17 -20.44
C ALA A 19 7.39 -10.89 -21.18
N ILE A 20 6.53 -10.08 -20.57
CA ILE A 20 6.13 -8.78 -21.12
C ILE A 20 7.32 -7.79 -21.09
N SER A 21 8.03 -7.71 -19.95
CA SER A 21 9.20 -6.85 -19.79
C SER A 21 10.32 -7.21 -20.80
N GLY A 22 10.49 -8.49 -21.10
CA GLY A 22 11.43 -9.01 -22.10
C GLY A 22 11.20 -8.48 -23.53
N ARG A 23 9.97 -8.05 -23.83
CA ARG A 23 9.57 -7.48 -25.13
C ARG A 23 9.78 -5.96 -25.20
N LEU A 24 10.11 -5.31 -24.09
CA LEU A 24 10.38 -3.88 -24.05
C LEU A 24 11.80 -3.59 -24.56
N GLY A 25 11.95 -2.45 -25.25
CA GLY A 25 13.27 -1.94 -25.62
C GLY A 25 13.95 -1.20 -24.45
N GLY A 26 15.28 -1.23 -24.42
CA GLY A 26 16.07 -0.56 -23.38
C GLY A 26 16.19 -1.40 -22.10
N LYS A 27 16.25 -0.73 -20.95
CA LYS A 27 16.41 -1.37 -19.64
C LYS A 27 15.12 -2.09 -19.24
N LYS A 28 15.20 -3.41 -19.00
CA LYS A 28 14.06 -4.27 -18.64
C LYS A 28 13.94 -4.36 -17.12
N HIS A 29 12.76 -4.03 -16.59
CA HIS A 29 12.53 -3.96 -15.14
C HIS A 29 11.15 -4.47 -14.75
N VAL A 30 11.06 -5.20 -13.64
CA VAL A 30 9.81 -5.59 -12.99
C VAL A 30 9.82 -5.16 -11.52
N GLY A 31 8.94 -4.23 -11.16
CA GLY A 31 8.64 -3.91 -9.77
C GLY A 31 7.57 -4.85 -9.21
N THR A 32 7.73 -5.32 -7.98
CA THR A 32 6.78 -6.25 -7.35
C THR A 32 6.51 -5.90 -5.89
N VAL A 33 5.33 -6.23 -5.38
CA VAL A 33 5.00 -6.12 -3.94
C VAL A 33 5.37 -7.39 -3.15
N ARG A 34 6.11 -8.34 -3.75
CA ARG A 34 6.62 -9.53 -3.06
C ARG A 34 7.59 -9.11 -1.95
N PRO A 35 7.34 -9.47 -0.68
CA PRO A 35 8.17 -9.00 0.43
C PRO A 35 9.46 -9.81 0.56
N PRO A 36 10.50 -9.24 1.21
CA PRO A 36 11.70 -9.97 1.58
C PRO A 36 11.37 -11.24 2.37
N GLY A 37 12.05 -12.34 2.08
CA GLY A 37 11.87 -13.63 2.77
C GLY A 37 10.86 -14.60 2.14
N PHE A 38 10.18 -14.19 1.07
CA PHE A 38 9.47 -15.15 0.22
C PHE A 38 10.46 -16.04 -0.55
N PRO A 39 10.05 -17.26 -0.95
CA PRO A 39 10.88 -18.12 -1.78
C PRO A 39 11.44 -17.37 -3.00
N PRO A 40 12.68 -17.69 -3.43
CA PRO A 40 13.23 -17.16 -4.67
C PRO A 40 12.32 -17.46 -5.86
N LEU A 41 12.29 -16.56 -6.84
CA LEU A 41 11.63 -16.85 -8.11
C LEU A 41 12.52 -17.81 -8.89
N GLU A 42 12.04 -19.03 -9.07
CA GLU A 42 12.73 -20.00 -9.90
C GLU A 42 12.76 -19.53 -11.36
N ASN A 43 13.88 -19.77 -12.04
CA ASN A 43 14.05 -19.49 -13.47
C ASN A 43 13.85 -18.02 -13.88
N TRP A 44 14.17 -17.06 -13.01
CA TRP A 44 14.09 -15.64 -13.36
C TRP A 44 15.10 -15.27 -14.46
N PRO A 45 14.68 -14.53 -15.52
CA PRO A 45 15.58 -14.10 -16.59
C PRO A 45 16.68 -13.15 -16.10
N GLN A 46 17.94 -13.45 -16.42
CA GLN A 46 19.10 -12.68 -15.93
C GLN A 46 19.18 -11.25 -16.50
N ASP A 47 18.57 -11.00 -17.67
CA ASP A 47 18.57 -9.70 -18.32
C ASP A 47 17.42 -8.78 -17.87
N ILE A 48 16.61 -9.21 -16.91
CA ILE A 48 15.47 -8.46 -16.36
C ILE A 48 15.74 -8.12 -14.91
N GLU A 49 15.86 -6.83 -14.60
CA GLU A 49 15.97 -6.39 -13.22
C GLU A 49 14.64 -6.55 -12.47
N ILE A 50 14.74 -6.85 -11.18
CA ILE A 50 13.59 -6.96 -10.29
C ILE A 50 13.81 -6.07 -9.07
N SER A 51 12.76 -5.35 -8.66
CA SER A 51 12.76 -4.57 -7.42
C SER A 51 11.53 -4.88 -6.59
N GLU A 52 11.70 -4.81 -5.28
CA GLU A 52 10.62 -4.94 -4.32
C GLU A 52 10.09 -3.54 -3.98
N CYS A 53 8.77 -3.41 -3.94
CA CYS A 53 8.06 -2.22 -3.52
C CYS A 53 7.30 -2.59 -2.26
N ASN A 54 7.88 -2.28 -1.10
CA ASN A 54 7.28 -2.54 0.18
C ASN A 54 6.82 -1.21 0.81
N CYS A 55 5.55 -1.14 1.20
CA CYS A 55 5.00 0.06 1.82
C CYS A 55 5.70 0.43 3.14
N CYS A 56 6.37 -0.52 3.80
CA CYS A 56 7.08 -0.27 5.05
C CYS A 56 8.48 0.33 4.85
N ASP A 57 9.02 0.33 3.63
CA ASP A 57 10.38 0.86 3.39
C ASP A 57 10.45 2.36 3.62
N VAL A 58 9.35 3.08 3.35
CA VAL A 58 9.26 4.53 3.62
C VAL A 58 9.41 4.84 5.10
N ALA A 59 9.03 3.93 6.01
CA ALA A 59 9.22 4.13 7.44
C ALA A 59 10.69 4.01 7.88
N LYS A 60 11.56 3.47 7.01
CA LYS A 60 12.98 3.20 7.29
C LYS A 60 13.93 4.16 6.59
N ASN A 61 13.41 5.12 5.82
CA ASN A 61 14.21 6.10 5.09
C ASN A 61 13.69 7.53 5.35
N GLU A 62 14.32 8.51 4.73
CA GLU A 62 14.04 9.94 4.89
C GLU A 62 12.61 10.34 4.48
N VAL A 63 11.93 9.54 3.65
CA VAL A 63 10.56 9.83 3.20
C VAL A 63 9.58 9.73 4.36
N GLY A 64 9.75 8.77 5.26
CA GLY A 64 8.88 8.56 6.42
C GLY A 64 8.80 9.80 7.32
N PRO A 65 9.93 10.27 7.88
CA PRO A 65 9.96 11.51 8.66
C PRO A 65 9.49 12.72 7.87
N ALA A 66 9.87 12.87 6.60
CA ALA A 66 9.47 14.01 5.79
C ALA A 66 7.94 14.08 5.58
N VAL A 67 7.30 12.94 5.31
CA VAL A 67 5.85 12.85 5.08
C VAL A 67 5.08 12.90 6.41
N TRP A 68 5.32 11.98 7.34
CA TRP A 68 4.48 11.83 8.54
C TRP A 68 4.90 12.73 9.71
N GLY A 69 6.18 13.06 9.86
CA GLY A 69 6.69 13.87 10.98
C GLY A 69 6.90 15.36 10.66
N SER A 70 6.66 15.79 9.42
CA SER A 70 6.83 17.20 9.04
C SER A 70 5.71 17.69 8.13
N TRP A 71 5.56 17.10 6.94
CA TRP A 71 4.57 17.60 5.97
C TRP A 71 3.12 17.38 6.43
N LEU A 72 2.79 16.17 6.90
CA LEU A 72 1.40 15.79 7.19
C LEU A 72 0.80 16.63 8.31
N GLU A 73 1.55 16.89 9.38
CA GLU A 73 1.07 17.71 10.50
C GLU A 73 0.75 19.14 10.06
N ALA A 74 1.67 19.79 9.35
CA ALA A 74 1.47 21.13 8.82
C ALA A 74 0.31 21.18 7.81
N ALA A 75 0.23 20.20 6.91
CA ALA A 75 -0.80 20.13 5.89
C ALA A 75 -2.21 19.86 6.46
N LEU A 76 -2.30 19.12 7.58
CA LEU A 76 -3.56 18.95 8.31
C LEU A 76 -3.96 20.23 9.05
N ALA A 77 -2.99 20.94 9.64
CA ALA A 77 -3.24 22.18 10.37
C ALA A 77 -3.67 23.34 9.45
N ASP A 78 -3.05 23.47 8.27
CA ASP A 78 -3.39 24.50 7.28
C ASP A 78 -4.55 24.09 6.34
N GLY A 79 -4.98 22.83 6.40
CA GLY A 79 -6.11 22.29 5.65
C GLY A 79 -5.82 21.97 4.18
N SER A 80 -4.57 22.05 3.73
CA SER A 80 -4.13 21.57 2.41
C SER A 80 -4.26 20.05 2.28
N MET A 81 -4.12 19.32 3.38
CA MET A 81 -4.49 17.92 3.51
C MET A 81 -5.80 17.78 4.29
N LYS A 82 -6.73 16.97 3.77
CA LYS A 82 -8.05 16.76 4.38
C LYS A 82 -8.24 15.28 4.71
N CYS A 83 -8.58 14.99 5.97
CA CYS A 83 -9.00 13.65 6.38
C CYS A 83 -10.26 13.24 5.63
N ARG A 84 -10.12 12.27 4.72
CA ARG A 84 -11.20 11.69 3.93
C ARG A 84 -11.10 10.16 3.96
N PRO A 85 -12.24 9.44 3.91
CA PRO A 85 -13.60 9.99 3.94
C PRO A 85 -13.97 10.61 5.30
N ARG A 86 -15.10 11.34 5.36
CA ARG A 86 -15.59 11.94 6.62
C ARG A 86 -15.81 10.82 7.64
N CYS A 87 -15.38 11.05 8.87
CA CYS A 87 -15.63 10.11 9.96
C CYS A 87 -17.06 10.23 10.50
N GLU A 88 -17.55 9.14 11.06
CA GLU A 88 -18.78 9.03 11.85
C GLU A 88 -18.41 8.32 13.16
N VAL A 89 -18.56 9.03 14.28
CA VAL A 89 -18.35 8.44 15.60
C VAL A 89 -19.60 7.63 15.95
N VAL A 90 -19.44 6.32 16.11
CA VAL A 90 -20.54 5.36 16.30
C VAL A 90 -20.53 4.69 17.67
N GLY A 91 -19.56 5.01 18.51
CA GLY A 91 -19.48 4.46 19.86
C GLY A 91 -18.32 5.04 20.67
N LYS A 92 -18.29 4.66 21.95
CA LYS A 92 -17.21 4.96 22.90
C LYS A 92 -16.84 3.68 23.64
N GLY A 93 -15.56 3.54 23.98
CA GLY A 93 -15.05 2.36 24.69
C GLY A 93 -15.02 1.10 23.83
N LEU A 94 -14.48 0.03 24.41
CA LEU A 94 -14.36 -1.25 23.71
C LEU A 94 -15.73 -1.86 23.39
N GLU A 95 -16.72 -1.58 24.23
CA GLU A 95 -18.12 -1.98 24.11
C GLU A 95 -18.76 -1.44 22.82
N GLY A 96 -18.28 -0.31 22.30
CA GLY A 96 -18.74 0.27 21.04
C GLY A 96 -18.27 -0.46 19.78
N LEU A 97 -17.29 -1.38 19.88
CA LEU A 97 -16.72 -2.04 18.70
C LEU A 97 -17.70 -2.95 17.97
N GLN A 98 -18.52 -3.73 18.69
CA GLN A 98 -19.44 -4.67 18.04
C GLN A 98 -20.45 -3.93 17.16
N GLY A 99 -21.03 -2.83 17.67
CA GLY A 99 -21.94 -1.98 16.90
C GLY A 99 -21.27 -1.36 15.67
N ALA A 100 -20.01 -0.93 15.79
CA ALA A 100 -19.25 -0.41 14.66
C ALA A 100 -19.00 -1.48 13.58
N LEU A 101 -18.65 -2.71 13.98
CA LEU A 101 -18.47 -3.82 13.03
C LEU A 101 -19.79 -4.20 12.35
N ASP A 102 -20.89 -4.28 13.09
CA ASP A 102 -22.21 -4.59 12.55
C ASP A 102 -22.65 -3.55 11.50
N LEU A 103 -22.36 -2.27 11.73
CA LEU A 103 -22.59 -1.20 10.75
C LEU A 103 -21.70 -1.36 9.52
N MET A 104 -20.40 -1.67 9.72
CA MET A 104 -19.45 -1.89 8.63
C MET A 104 -19.91 -3.03 7.70
N PHE A 105 -20.38 -4.15 8.25
CA PHE A 105 -20.86 -5.31 7.48
C PHE A 105 -22.12 -5.03 6.67
N LYS A 106 -22.96 -4.07 7.11
CA LYS A 106 -24.12 -3.60 6.33
C LYS A 106 -23.73 -2.70 5.16
N GLY A 107 -22.47 -2.26 5.10
CA GLY A 107 -21.98 -1.28 4.13
C GLY A 107 -22.24 0.16 4.60
N VAL A 108 -21.21 0.99 4.53
CA VAL A 108 -21.23 2.36 5.10
C VAL A 108 -21.01 3.46 4.07
N SER A 109 -21.11 3.14 2.77
CA SER A 109 -20.93 4.07 1.65
C SER A 109 -19.68 4.95 1.82
N ALA A 110 -18.52 4.29 1.96
CA ALA A 110 -17.23 4.93 2.17
C ALA A 110 -17.18 5.95 3.31
N LYS A 111 -17.83 5.69 4.45
CA LYS A 111 -17.62 6.46 5.70
C LYS A 111 -16.56 5.80 6.58
N LYS A 112 -15.78 6.60 7.30
CA LYS A 112 -14.85 6.09 8.33
C LYS A 112 -15.61 5.97 9.66
N LEU A 113 -15.92 4.75 10.10
CA LEU A 113 -16.46 4.54 11.44
C LEU A 113 -15.36 4.74 12.49
N VAL A 114 -15.68 5.47 13.56
CA VAL A 114 -14.78 5.74 14.69
C VAL A 114 -15.46 5.32 15.98
N VAL A 115 -14.71 4.63 16.83
CA VAL A 115 -15.05 4.38 18.23
C VAL A 115 -14.02 5.13 19.06
N GLU A 116 -14.49 6.07 19.87
CA GLU A 116 -13.59 6.88 20.71
C GLU A 116 -13.13 6.07 21.92
N ILE A 117 -11.85 6.23 22.27
CA ILE A 117 -11.30 5.68 23.52
C ILE A 117 -11.78 6.60 24.66
N ILE A 118 -12.15 6.02 25.80
CA ILE A 118 -12.57 6.73 27.01
C ILE A 118 -11.36 7.06 27.88
#